data_AF-A0A401FJC3-F1
#
_entry.id   AF-A0A401FJC3-F1
#
_cell.length_a   1.000
_cell.length_b   1.000
_cell.length_c   1.000
_cell.angle_alpha   90.00
_cell.angle_beta   90.00
_cell.angle_gamma   90.00
#
_symmetry.space_group_name_H-M   'P 1'
#
loop_
_entity.id
_entity.type
_entity.pdbx_description
1 polymer ?
#
loop_
_entity_poly.entity_id
_entity_poly.type
_entity_poly.pdbx_seq_one_letter_code
_entity_poly.pdbx_strand_id
1 'polypeptide(L)'
;MHNDQLMWLALTYGIYTTGMAITNSLELYYFTYILGKPTEFSLLASINAVIGVFAVLAFPPLAQKFKRKNVFFIAITIMLLALILFAFSGNSLFMVLLSAVLFYIPQPLIFLVVLMILTDSVEYGQLKLGHRDESLTLSVRPLLDKLGGAVSNGVVVITAIIAGMTSGASASDITSGGRLAFKFMMFGIPAIMFLIATVLFSRKVKLDEKMHAKIVDELEKTWGQHLAGDDEKSVAVVEPEVISYQAPVDGEIVDMSKVSDDRFASGAMGKGIAIKPTDGKIYAPFSGTVEVVFPTRHAIGLKSDNGVLTLIHIGIDTVKLRGTGFISYVTQGQRVEQGDEILEFWAPTIEKAGLDDTVLAVISNFEDVHTIDIKRHDGEVHHGDEIMDVTK
;
A
#
# COMPACT_ATOMS: atom_id res chain seq x y z
N MET A 1 -0.37 -20.29 9.05
CA MET A 1 -0.40 -19.13 8.15
C MET A 1 0.92 -18.38 8.32
N HIS A 2 1.80 -18.41 7.32
CA HIS A 2 3.18 -17.97 7.50
C HIS A 2 3.34 -16.43 7.50
N ASN A 3 2.41 -15.68 6.90
CA ASN A 3 2.29 -14.21 7.04
C ASN A 3 1.34 -13.84 8.19
N ASP A 4 1.88 -13.62 9.39
CA ASP A 4 1.10 -13.29 10.58
C ASP A 4 0.53 -11.87 10.55
N GLN A 5 1.22 -10.91 9.92
CA GLN A 5 0.75 -9.53 9.84
C GLN A 5 -0.49 -9.42 8.95
N LEU A 6 -0.50 -10.10 7.79
CA LEU A 6 -1.67 -10.22 6.94
C LEU A 6 -2.83 -10.89 7.69
N MET A 7 -2.58 -11.98 8.41
CA MET A 7 -3.62 -12.69 9.18
C MET A 7 -4.27 -11.79 10.24
N TRP A 8 -3.49 -11.07 11.03
CA TRP A 8 -4.03 -10.19 12.07
C TRP A 8 -4.75 -8.97 11.49
N LEU A 9 -4.24 -8.43 10.38
CA LEU A 9 -4.92 -7.36 9.65
C LEU A 9 -6.26 -7.86 9.08
N ALA A 10 -6.26 -9.04 8.46
CA ALA A 10 -7.45 -9.67 7.88
C ALA A 10 -8.52 -9.92 8.95
N LEU A 11 -8.14 -10.48 10.10
CA LEU A 11 -9.07 -10.70 11.21
C LEU A 11 -9.66 -9.39 11.74
N THR A 12 -8.81 -8.39 11.95
CA THR A 12 -9.23 -7.06 12.40
C THR A 12 -10.21 -6.42 11.42
N TYR A 13 -9.85 -6.40 10.13
CA TYR A 13 -10.65 -5.82 9.08
C TYR A 13 -11.96 -6.58 8.88
N GLY A 14 -11.94 -7.91 8.99
CA GLY A 14 -13.14 -8.75 8.94
C GLY A 14 -14.16 -8.40 10.03
N ILE A 15 -13.69 -8.19 11.26
CA ILE A 15 -14.57 -7.76 12.37
C ILE A 15 -15.10 -6.34 12.12
N TYR A 16 -14.23 -5.42 11.71
CA TYR A 16 -14.63 -4.05 11.36
C TYR A 16 -15.66 -4.01 10.23
N THR A 17 -15.38 -4.62 9.08
CA THR A 17 -16.25 -4.60 7.90
C THR A 17 -17.59 -5.28 8.17
N THR A 18 -17.63 -6.28 9.05
CA THR A 18 -18.89 -6.90 9.49
C THR A 18 -19.74 -5.94 10.33
N GLY A 19 -19.15 -5.25 11.32
CA GLY A 19 -19.88 -4.25 12.12
C GLY A 19 -20.39 -3.09 11.27
N MET A 20 -19.58 -2.67 10.30
CA MET A 20 -19.94 -1.71 9.26
C MET A 20 -21.14 -2.18 8.43
N ALA A 21 -21.06 -3.39 7.89
CA ALA A 21 -22.12 -3.96 7.06
C ALA A 21 -23.43 -4.12 7.84
N ILE A 22 -23.39 -4.48 9.12
CA ILE A 22 -24.59 -4.56 9.98
C ILE A 22 -25.26 -3.20 10.10
N THR A 23 -24.48 -2.16 10.40
CA THR A 23 -25.00 -0.79 10.57
C THR A 23 -25.66 -0.32 9.28
N ASN A 24 -24.94 -0.41 8.15
CA ASN A 24 -25.40 0.05 6.85
C ASN A 24 -26.65 -0.71 6.36
N SER A 25 -26.69 -2.04 6.51
CA SER A 25 -27.84 -2.84 6.05
C SER A 25 -29.11 -2.58 6.87
N LEU A 26 -28.98 -2.14 8.13
CA LEU A 26 -30.11 -1.80 8.99
C LEU A 26 -30.58 -0.35 8.85
N GLU A 27 -29.85 0.53 8.15
CA GLU A 27 -30.25 1.95 7.99
C GLU A 27 -31.63 2.09 7.34
N LEU A 28 -31.91 1.39 6.24
CA LEU A 28 -33.22 1.47 5.59
C LEU A 28 -34.36 1.05 6.54
N TYR A 29 -34.12 0.02 7.36
CA TYR A 29 -35.09 -0.44 8.37
C TYR A 29 -35.27 0.61 9.47
N TYR A 30 -34.20 1.32 9.88
CA TYR A 30 -34.29 2.43 10.82
C TYR A 30 -35.20 3.54 10.26
N PHE A 31 -34.95 3.98 9.03
CA PHE A 31 -35.77 5.03 8.40
C PHE A 31 -37.23 4.60 8.23
N THR A 32 -37.47 3.32 7.94
CA THR A 32 -38.82 2.78 7.71
C THR A 32 -39.59 2.56 9.01
N TYR A 33 -39.01 1.83 9.97
CA TYR A 33 -39.73 1.27 11.13
C TYR A 33 -39.43 1.99 12.45
N ILE A 34 -38.37 2.79 12.52
CA ILE A 34 -38.05 3.59 13.72
C ILE A 34 -38.42 5.05 13.51
N LEU A 35 -37.97 5.66 12.41
CA LEU A 35 -38.24 7.07 12.11
C LEU A 35 -39.60 7.28 11.42
N GLY A 36 -40.12 6.27 10.71
CA GLY A 36 -41.37 6.38 9.96
C GLY A 36 -41.27 7.28 8.71
N LYS A 37 -40.05 7.47 8.18
CA LYS A 37 -39.75 8.33 7.02
C LYS A 37 -38.89 7.61 6.00
N PRO A 38 -39.39 6.56 5.33
CA PRO A 38 -38.61 5.75 4.39
C PRO A 38 -38.07 6.55 3.20
N THR A 39 -38.79 7.59 2.75
CA THR A 39 -38.40 8.43 1.61
C THR A 39 -37.13 9.24 1.87
N GLU A 40 -36.86 9.59 3.13
CA GLU A 40 -35.68 10.37 3.55
C GLU A 40 -34.37 9.56 3.52
N PHE A 41 -34.44 8.23 3.37
CA PHE A 41 -33.24 7.41 3.17
C PHE A 41 -32.49 7.81 1.89
N SER A 42 -33.22 8.21 0.84
CA SER A 42 -32.63 8.70 -0.42
C SER A 42 -31.83 10.00 -0.24
N LEU A 43 -32.27 10.87 0.68
CA LEU A 43 -31.55 12.08 1.05
C LEU A 43 -30.22 11.74 1.73
N LEU A 44 -30.23 10.80 2.68
CA LEU A 44 -28.99 10.31 3.32
C LEU A 44 -28.02 9.73 2.28
N ALA A 45 -28.49 8.89 1.36
CA ALA A 45 -27.66 8.31 0.31
C ALA A 45 -26.99 9.39 -0.57
N SER A 46 -27.74 10.44 -0.92
CA SER A 46 -27.24 11.57 -1.72
C SER A 46 -26.16 12.36 -0.97
N ILE A 47 -26.38 12.63 0.32
CA ILE A 47 -25.41 13.31 1.17
C ILE A 47 -24.12 12.48 1.32
N ASN A 48 -24.25 11.17 1.58
CA ASN A 48 -23.12 10.27 1.74
C ASN A 48 -22.27 10.16 0.47
N ALA A 49 -22.87 10.17 -0.71
CA ALA A 49 -22.14 10.18 -1.98
C ALA A 49 -21.20 11.39 -2.10
N VAL A 50 -21.68 12.60 -1.77
CA VAL A 50 -20.87 13.83 -1.80
C VAL A 50 -19.78 13.80 -0.73
N ILE A 51 -20.14 13.42 0.50
CA ILE A 51 -19.22 13.40 1.63
C ILE A 51 -18.11 12.37 1.45
N GLY A 52 -18.41 11.21 0.84
CA GLY A 52 -17.41 10.19 0.52
C GLY A 52 -16.27 10.74 -0.34
N VAL A 53 -16.59 11.57 -1.36
CA VAL A 53 -15.57 12.21 -2.21
C VAL A 53 -14.67 13.12 -1.38
N PHE A 54 -15.24 14.00 -0.56
CA PHE A 54 -14.45 14.90 0.29
C PHE A 54 -13.64 14.17 1.36
N ALA A 55 -14.17 13.07 1.93
CA ALA A 55 -13.44 12.25 2.89
C ALA A 55 -12.19 11.61 2.26
N VAL A 56 -12.29 11.13 1.02
CA VAL A 56 -11.13 10.62 0.27
C VAL A 56 -10.11 11.73 -0.01
N LEU A 57 -10.57 12.91 -0.46
CA LEU A 57 -9.70 14.06 -0.72
C LEU A 57 -9.00 14.60 0.54
N ALA A 58 -9.61 14.42 1.72
CA ALA A 58 -9.01 14.79 2.99
C ALA A 58 -7.92 13.80 3.45
N PHE A 59 -7.80 12.62 2.85
CA PHE A 59 -6.86 11.60 3.29
C PHE A 59 -5.38 12.01 3.11
N PRO A 60 -4.90 12.49 1.94
CA PRO A 60 -3.50 12.86 1.76
C PRO A 60 -2.94 13.83 2.80
N PRO A 61 -3.59 14.99 3.11
CA PRO A 61 -3.08 15.89 4.13
C PRO A 61 -3.12 15.30 5.55
N LEU A 62 -4.11 14.43 5.84
CA LEU A 62 -4.15 13.71 7.12
C LEU A 62 -3.00 12.71 7.25
N ALA A 63 -2.72 11.95 6.19
CA ALA A 63 -1.66 10.95 6.17
C ALA A 63 -0.25 11.55 6.21
N GLN A 64 -0.07 12.77 5.70
CA GLN A 64 1.18 13.52 5.83
C GLN A 64 1.40 14.03 7.26
N LYS A 65 0.32 14.45 7.95
CA LYS A 65 0.41 15.03 9.29
C LYS A 65 0.40 14.00 10.41
N PHE A 66 -0.29 12.87 10.22
CA PHE A 66 -0.49 11.86 11.24
C PHE A 66 -0.04 10.48 10.75
N LYS A 67 0.55 9.68 11.64
CA LYS A 67 0.83 8.26 11.37
C LYS A 67 -0.45 7.52 11.00
N ARG A 68 -0.37 6.54 10.11
CA ARG A 68 -1.54 5.76 9.65
C ARG A 68 -2.36 5.17 10.80
N LYS A 69 -1.68 4.61 11.79
CA LYS A 69 -2.32 4.06 13.00
C LYS A 69 -3.13 5.12 13.76
N ASN A 70 -2.64 6.35 13.84
CA ASN A 70 -3.35 7.44 14.52
C ASN A 70 -4.60 7.86 13.73
N VAL A 71 -4.50 7.93 12.39
CA VAL A 71 -5.66 8.20 11.53
C VAL A 71 -6.75 7.14 11.76
N PHE A 72 -6.37 5.86 11.82
CA PHE A 72 -7.29 4.76 12.12
C PHE A 72 -7.97 4.90 13.49
N PHE A 73 -7.22 5.19 14.56
CA PHE A 73 -7.79 5.35 15.90
C PHE A 73 -8.70 6.58 16.01
N ILE A 74 -8.32 7.70 15.40
CA ILE A 74 -9.16 8.91 15.36
C ILE A 74 -10.45 8.60 14.61
N ALA A 75 -10.36 7.95 13.45
CA ALA A 75 -11.51 7.58 12.64
C ALA A 75 -12.49 6.66 13.40
N ILE A 76 -12.00 5.60 14.05
CA ILE A 76 -12.86 4.73 14.86
C ILE A 76 -13.48 5.48 16.04
N THR A 77 -12.73 6.36 16.70
CA THR A 77 -13.26 7.15 17.82
C THR A 77 -14.43 8.02 17.35
N ILE A 78 -14.29 8.70 16.21
CA ILE A 78 -15.37 9.48 15.60
C ILE A 78 -16.56 8.58 15.27
N MET A 79 -16.34 7.39 14.71
CA MET A 79 -17.42 6.44 14.41
C MET A 79 -18.16 5.97 15.67
N LEU A 80 -17.45 5.65 16.75
CA LEU A 80 -18.07 5.22 18.00
C LEU A 80 -18.92 6.35 18.61
N LEU A 81 -18.41 7.59 18.60
CA LEU A 81 -19.18 8.76 19.03
C LEU A 81 -20.40 8.99 18.14
N ALA A 82 -20.27 8.81 16.82
CA ALA A 82 -21.37 8.91 15.88
C ALA A 82 -22.45 7.83 16.13
N LEU A 83 -22.06 6.58 16.40
CA LEU A 83 -23.01 5.51 16.77
C LEU A 83 -23.78 5.84 18.05
N ILE A 84 -23.12 6.40 19.05
CA ILE A 84 -23.78 6.84 20.29
C ILE A 84 -24.80 7.94 19.95
N LEU A 85 -24.38 8.97 19.20
CA LEU A 85 -25.29 10.04 18.78
C LEU A 85 -26.49 9.49 17.98
N PHE A 86 -26.25 8.53 17.09
CA PHE A 86 -27.27 7.91 16.26
C PHE A 86 -28.30 7.11 17.11
N ALA A 87 -27.82 6.36 18.10
CA ALA A 87 -28.68 5.61 19.01
C ALA A 87 -29.66 6.52 19.78
N PHE A 88 -29.22 7.74 20.13
CA PHE A 88 -29.98 8.74 20.89
C PHE A 88 -30.65 9.85 20.06
N SER A 89 -30.60 9.78 18.72
CA SER A 89 -31.15 10.82 17.83
C SER A 89 -32.68 11.00 17.90
N GLY A 90 -33.39 10.09 18.56
CA GLY A 90 -34.85 10.16 18.73
C GLY A 90 -35.59 10.14 17.40
N ASN A 91 -36.60 11.00 17.27
CA ASN A 91 -37.40 11.16 16.04
C ASN A 91 -36.96 12.38 15.20
N SER A 92 -35.83 13.00 15.54
CA SER A 92 -35.32 14.18 14.82
C SER A 92 -34.59 13.74 13.58
N LEU A 93 -35.17 14.01 12.40
CA LEU A 93 -34.54 13.73 11.11
C LEU A 93 -33.16 14.40 11.00
N PHE A 94 -33.03 15.63 11.49
CA PHE A 94 -31.76 16.35 11.45
C PHE A 94 -30.66 15.64 12.27
N MET A 95 -30.98 15.21 13.51
CA MET A 95 -30.00 14.50 14.35
C MET A 95 -29.61 13.15 13.72
N VAL A 96 -30.59 12.42 13.17
CA VAL A 96 -30.35 11.16 12.46
C VAL A 96 -29.39 11.36 11.29
N LEU A 97 -29.68 12.33 10.41
CA LEU A 97 -28.81 12.64 9.26
C LEU A 97 -27.42 13.08 9.71
N LEU A 98 -27.31 13.95 10.71
CA LEU A 98 -26.04 14.41 11.26
C LEU A 98 -25.21 13.22 11.80
N SER A 99 -25.82 12.34 12.59
CA SER A 99 -25.14 11.17 13.15
C SER A 99 -24.71 10.16 12.08
N ALA A 100 -25.56 9.92 11.08
CA ALA A 100 -25.26 9.01 9.97
C ALA A 100 -24.10 9.55 9.11
N VAL A 101 -24.10 10.86 8.85
CA VAL A 101 -23.00 11.53 8.16
C VAL A 101 -21.69 11.44 8.93
N LEU A 102 -21.71 11.71 10.24
CA LEU A 102 -20.52 11.60 11.09
C LEU A 102 -20.00 10.15 11.16
N PHE A 103 -20.89 9.17 11.03
CA PHE A 103 -20.53 7.76 10.93
C PHE A 103 -19.94 7.39 9.56
N TYR A 104 -20.31 8.11 8.50
CA TYR A 104 -19.86 7.85 7.13
C TYR A 104 -18.48 8.42 6.80
N ILE A 105 -18.18 9.64 7.26
CA ILE A 105 -16.91 10.34 7.02
C ILE A 105 -15.66 9.47 7.29
N PRO A 106 -15.58 8.70 8.40
CA PRO A 106 -14.37 7.97 8.72
C PRO A 106 -14.17 6.68 7.90
N GLN A 107 -15.20 6.17 7.22
CA GLN A 107 -15.15 4.88 6.53
C GLN A 107 -14.11 4.86 5.39
N PRO A 108 -14.06 5.85 4.47
CA PRO A 108 -13.03 5.89 3.43
C PRO A 108 -11.63 6.06 4.00
N LEU A 109 -11.47 6.79 5.11
CA LEU A 109 -10.18 6.97 5.77
C LEU A 109 -9.64 5.65 6.32
N ILE A 110 -10.49 4.88 7.01
CA ILE A 110 -10.13 3.55 7.52
C ILE A 110 -9.81 2.60 6.38
N PHE A 111 -10.62 2.62 5.32
CA PHE A 111 -10.37 1.83 4.12
C PHE A 111 -8.98 2.09 3.53
N LEU A 112 -8.58 3.36 3.37
CA LEU A 112 -7.28 3.72 2.83
C LEU A 112 -6.13 3.30 3.77
N VAL A 113 -6.28 3.47 5.09
CA VAL A 113 -5.27 2.98 6.05
C VAL A 113 -5.09 1.47 5.96
N VAL A 114 -6.18 0.71 5.94
CA VAL A 114 -6.13 -0.75 5.86
C VAL A 114 -5.51 -1.19 4.54
N LEU A 115 -5.89 -0.55 3.42
CA LEU A 115 -5.32 -0.85 2.11
C LEU A 115 -3.80 -0.66 2.09
N MET A 116 -3.31 0.45 2.65
CA MET A 116 -1.87 0.71 2.73
C MET A 116 -1.12 -0.33 3.58
N ILE A 117 -1.67 -0.71 4.75
CA ILE A 117 -1.03 -1.72 5.60
C ILE A 117 -1.09 -3.11 4.96
N LEU A 118 -2.15 -3.38 4.19
CA LEU A 118 -2.27 -4.61 3.43
C LEU A 118 -1.20 -4.66 2.35
N THR A 119 -0.97 -3.56 1.61
CA THR A 119 0.18 -3.46 0.70
C THR A 119 1.49 -3.67 1.46
N ASP A 120 1.73 -2.97 2.58
CA ASP A 120 2.95 -3.15 3.39
C ASP A 120 3.14 -4.62 3.86
N SER A 121 2.06 -5.40 3.97
CA SER A 121 2.10 -6.81 4.37
C SER A 121 2.52 -7.76 3.23
N VAL A 122 2.47 -7.30 1.98
CA VAL A 122 3.01 -8.01 0.81
C VAL A 122 4.53 -8.08 0.93
N GLU A 123 5.20 -6.95 1.17
CA GLU A 123 6.67 -6.92 1.35
C GLU A 123 7.09 -7.71 2.59
N TYR A 124 6.31 -7.62 3.67
CA TYR A 124 6.55 -8.45 4.86
C TYR A 124 6.45 -9.94 4.55
N GLY A 125 5.45 -10.34 3.75
CA GLY A 125 5.30 -11.71 3.26
C GLY A 125 6.49 -12.12 2.40
N GLN A 126 6.89 -11.29 1.44
CA GLN A 126 8.02 -11.53 0.55
C GLN A 126 9.31 -11.78 1.34
N LEU A 127 9.62 -10.91 2.31
CA LEU A 127 10.82 -11.07 3.14
C LEU A 127 10.80 -12.38 3.95
N LYS A 128 9.63 -12.79 4.44
CA LYS A 128 9.51 -13.97 5.31
C LYS A 128 9.39 -15.29 4.55
N LEU A 129 8.83 -15.26 3.34
CA LEU A 129 8.46 -16.44 2.56
C LEU A 129 9.34 -16.64 1.32
N GLY A 130 10.13 -15.63 0.92
CA GLY A 130 10.97 -15.66 -0.27
C GLY A 130 10.22 -15.51 -1.59
N HIS A 131 8.89 -15.34 -1.58
CA HIS A 131 8.08 -15.13 -2.78
C HIS A 131 7.02 -14.06 -2.55
N ARG A 132 6.62 -13.36 -3.62
CA ARG A 132 5.68 -12.24 -3.57
C ARG A 132 4.26 -12.69 -3.91
N ASP A 133 3.36 -12.62 -2.92
CA ASP A 133 1.94 -13.00 -3.05
C ASP A 133 0.99 -11.77 -3.06
N GLU A 134 1.26 -10.82 -3.96
CA GLU A 134 0.53 -9.55 -3.98
C GLU A 134 -0.97 -9.72 -4.27
N SER A 135 -1.31 -10.42 -5.35
CA SER A 135 -2.70 -10.66 -5.76
C SER A 135 -3.49 -11.42 -4.69
N LEU A 136 -2.88 -12.42 -4.06
CA LEU A 136 -3.50 -13.18 -2.97
C LEU A 136 -3.77 -12.27 -1.78
N THR A 137 -2.79 -11.46 -1.38
CA THR A 137 -2.92 -10.52 -0.26
C THR A 137 -4.01 -9.50 -0.53
N LEU A 138 -4.01 -8.84 -1.71
CA LEU A 138 -5.00 -7.83 -2.09
C LEU A 138 -6.42 -8.40 -2.21
N SER A 139 -6.56 -9.68 -2.58
CA SER A 139 -7.86 -10.36 -2.65
C SER A 139 -8.53 -10.60 -1.30
N VAL A 140 -7.77 -10.56 -0.19
CA VAL A 140 -8.31 -10.76 1.17
C VAL A 140 -9.37 -9.71 1.51
N ARG A 141 -9.17 -8.45 1.10
CA ARG A 141 -10.12 -7.37 1.38
C ARG A 141 -11.51 -7.61 0.79
N PRO A 142 -11.69 -7.74 -0.55
CA PRO A 142 -13.02 -7.96 -1.13
C PRO A 142 -13.66 -9.27 -0.64
N LEU A 143 -12.87 -10.29 -0.30
CA LEU A 143 -13.37 -11.50 0.33
C LEU A 143 -14.01 -11.20 1.70
N LEU A 144 -13.32 -10.44 2.55
CA LEU A 144 -13.81 -10.06 3.87
C LEU A 144 -15.03 -9.15 3.79
N ASP A 145 -15.09 -8.22 2.82
CA ASP A 145 -16.26 -7.37 2.60
C ASP A 145 -17.49 -8.20 2.22
N LYS A 146 -17.34 -9.19 1.33
CA LYS A 146 -18.42 -10.11 0.97
C LYS A 146 -18.85 -10.98 2.15
N LEU A 147 -17.90 -11.48 2.94
CA LEU A 147 -18.19 -12.26 4.14
C LEU A 147 -18.97 -11.42 5.17
N GLY A 148 -18.50 -10.20 5.44
CA GLY A 148 -19.16 -9.26 6.34
C GLY A 148 -20.57 -8.90 5.88
N GLY A 149 -20.76 -8.70 4.58
CA GLY A 149 -22.08 -8.51 3.96
C GLY A 149 -23.01 -9.70 4.16
N ALA A 150 -22.52 -10.93 3.96
CA ALA A 150 -23.31 -12.15 4.17
C ALA A 150 -23.73 -12.31 5.65
N VAL A 151 -22.80 -12.07 6.59
CA VAL A 151 -23.10 -12.09 8.03
C VAL A 151 -24.12 -11.00 8.38
N SER A 152 -23.95 -9.79 7.86
CA SER A 152 -24.88 -8.68 8.06
C SER A 152 -26.31 -9.03 7.60
N ASN A 153 -26.47 -9.63 6.42
CA ASN A 153 -27.78 -10.04 5.92
C ASN A 153 -28.48 -11.03 6.87
N GLY A 154 -27.73 -11.98 7.45
CA GLY A 154 -28.25 -12.87 8.49
C GLY A 154 -28.70 -12.11 9.76
N VAL A 155 -27.89 -11.14 10.19
CA VAL A 155 -28.22 -10.26 11.33
C VAL A 155 -29.48 -9.43 11.06
N VAL A 156 -29.65 -8.91 9.84
CA VAL A 156 -30.85 -8.15 9.44
C VAL A 156 -32.11 -8.98 9.60
N VAL A 157 -32.11 -10.23 9.11
CA VAL A 157 -33.28 -11.13 9.22
C VAL A 157 -33.63 -11.39 10.68
N ILE A 158 -32.64 -11.73 11.51
CA ILE A 158 -32.85 -11.98 12.95
C ILE A 158 -33.37 -10.70 13.63
N THR A 159 -32.80 -9.55 13.31
CA THR A 159 -33.18 -8.26 13.88
C THR A 159 -34.61 -7.89 13.52
N ALA A 160 -35.02 -8.07 12.26
CA ALA A 160 -36.38 -7.80 11.80
C ALA A 160 -37.41 -8.68 12.53
N ILE A 161 -37.10 -9.97 12.74
CA ILE A 161 -37.96 -10.90 13.49
C ILE A 161 -38.10 -10.44 14.95
N ILE A 162 -36.99 -10.19 15.64
CA ILE A 162 -36.98 -9.78 17.05
C ILE A 162 -37.70 -8.44 17.25
N ALA A 163 -37.54 -7.52 16.30
CA ALA A 163 -38.16 -6.21 16.36
C ALA A 163 -39.64 -6.21 15.94
N GLY A 164 -40.16 -7.31 15.39
CA GLY A 164 -41.54 -7.40 14.89
C GLY A 164 -41.79 -6.63 13.59
N MET A 165 -40.77 -6.48 12.74
CA MET A 165 -40.84 -5.80 11.44
C MET A 165 -41.41 -6.74 10.37
N THR A 166 -42.68 -7.11 10.49
CA THR A 166 -43.38 -8.00 9.56
C THR A 166 -43.97 -7.24 8.38
N SER A 167 -44.36 -7.97 7.32
CA SER A 167 -45.03 -7.38 6.16
C SER A 167 -46.32 -6.66 6.57
N GLY A 168 -46.39 -5.36 6.31
CA GLY A 168 -47.55 -4.51 6.65
C GLY A 168 -47.43 -3.78 7.99
N ALA A 169 -46.40 -4.06 8.80
CA ALA A 169 -46.12 -3.28 9.99
C ALA A 169 -45.62 -1.87 9.62
N SER A 170 -46.07 -0.88 10.37
CA SER A 170 -45.63 0.51 10.30
C SER A 170 -44.78 0.86 11.53
N ALA A 171 -44.16 2.04 11.53
CA ALA A 171 -43.37 2.50 12.68
C ALA A 171 -44.17 2.56 14.00
N SER A 172 -45.49 2.77 13.94
CA SER A 172 -46.36 2.76 15.12
C SER A 172 -46.62 1.37 15.70
N ASP A 173 -46.43 0.31 14.91
CA ASP A 173 -46.70 -1.08 15.32
C ASP A 173 -45.51 -1.70 16.08
N ILE A 174 -44.34 -1.03 16.07
CA ILE A 174 -43.13 -1.54 16.70
C ILE A 174 -43.15 -1.23 18.21
N THR A 175 -43.21 -2.31 19.00
CA THR A 175 -43.18 -2.22 20.47
C THR A 175 -41.92 -1.52 20.98
N SER A 176 -41.98 -0.94 22.18
CA SER A 176 -40.80 -0.31 22.82
C SER A 176 -39.65 -1.30 23.01
N GLY A 177 -39.96 -2.57 23.32
CA GLY A 177 -38.96 -3.64 23.40
C GLY A 177 -38.34 -3.96 22.05
N GLY A 178 -39.14 -4.03 20.98
CA GLY A 178 -38.66 -4.23 19.61
C GLY A 178 -37.77 -3.09 19.11
N ARG A 179 -38.13 -1.83 19.41
CA ARG A 179 -37.28 -0.67 19.12
C ARG A 179 -35.95 -0.71 19.85
N LEU A 180 -35.94 -1.12 21.11
CA LEU A 180 -34.71 -1.26 21.89
C LEU A 180 -33.82 -2.37 21.33
N ALA A 181 -34.39 -3.54 21.04
CA ALA A 181 -33.66 -4.65 20.44
C ALA A 181 -33.07 -4.25 19.07
N PHE A 182 -33.84 -3.61 18.21
CA PHE A 182 -33.37 -3.09 16.93
C PHE A 182 -32.17 -2.14 17.09
N LYS A 183 -32.28 -1.15 17.98
CA LYS A 183 -31.18 -0.20 18.24
C LYS A 183 -29.94 -0.88 18.80
N PHE A 184 -30.11 -1.90 19.64
CA PHE A 184 -28.97 -2.66 20.15
C PHE A 184 -28.28 -3.47 19.05
N MET A 185 -29.03 -4.10 18.14
CA MET A 185 -28.48 -4.83 17.00
C MET A 185 -27.77 -3.88 16.02
N MET A 186 -28.35 -2.71 15.73
CA MET A 186 -27.81 -1.74 14.79
C MET A 186 -26.61 -0.96 15.32
N PHE A 187 -26.58 -0.61 16.62
CA PHE A 187 -25.53 0.26 17.17
C PHE A 187 -24.66 -0.43 18.23
N GLY A 188 -25.26 -1.25 19.10
CA GLY A 188 -24.55 -1.91 20.19
C GLY A 188 -23.58 -2.99 19.69
N ILE A 189 -24.06 -3.91 18.84
CA ILE A 189 -23.22 -4.96 18.27
C ILE A 189 -22.06 -4.36 17.45
N PRO A 190 -22.30 -3.46 16.46
CA PRO A 190 -21.21 -2.81 15.74
C PRO A 190 -20.21 -2.06 16.63
N ALA A 191 -20.67 -1.35 17.67
CA ALA A 191 -19.77 -0.69 18.61
C ALA A 191 -18.83 -1.69 19.30
N ILE A 192 -19.34 -2.84 19.76
CA ILE A 192 -18.51 -3.90 20.35
C ILE A 192 -17.50 -4.44 19.32
N MET A 193 -17.94 -4.67 18.07
CA MET A 193 -17.06 -5.15 17.00
C MET A 193 -15.94 -4.14 16.70
N PHE A 194 -16.26 -2.84 16.64
CA PHE A 194 -15.25 -1.80 16.44
C PHE A 194 -14.26 -1.70 17.60
N LEU A 195 -14.70 -1.87 18.84
CA LEU A 195 -13.81 -1.93 20.00
C LEU A 195 -12.89 -3.16 19.94
N ILE A 196 -13.42 -4.33 19.60
CA ILE A 196 -12.62 -5.55 19.42
C ILE A 196 -11.59 -5.37 18.31
N ALA A 197 -12.02 -4.86 17.14
CA ALA A 197 -11.13 -4.56 16.02
C ALA A 197 -10.03 -3.58 16.43
N THR A 198 -10.35 -2.53 17.17
CA THR A 198 -9.38 -1.54 17.67
C THR A 198 -8.34 -2.18 18.59
N VAL A 199 -8.77 -3.05 19.51
CA VAL A 199 -7.88 -3.75 20.42
C VAL A 199 -6.98 -4.74 19.68
N LEU A 200 -7.51 -5.47 18.70
CA LEU A 200 -6.73 -6.39 17.87
C LEU A 200 -5.71 -5.64 17.00
N PHE A 201 -6.15 -4.57 16.33
CA PHE A 201 -5.29 -3.73 15.50
C PHE A 201 -4.11 -3.18 16.30
N SER A 202 -4.38 -2.57 17.47
CA SER A 202 -3.35 -1.96 18.32
C SER A 202 -2.32 -2.96 18.83
N ARG A 203 -2.74 -4.19 19.19
CA ARG A 203 -1.86 -5.19 19.80
C ARG A 203 -1.14 -6.10 18.81
N LYS A 204 -1.75 -6.37 17.65
CA LYS A 204 -1.29 -7.43 16.75
C LYS A 204 -0.75 -6.94 15.41
N VAL A 205 -1.26 -5.82 14.90
CA VAL A 205 -0.77 -5.22 13.65
C VAL A 205 0.43 -4.34 13.96
N LYS A 206 1.63 -4.86 13.70
CA LYS A 206 2.90 -4.19 13.99
C LYS A 206 3.40 -3.34 12.85
N LEU A 207 3.04 -3.67 11.61
CA LEU A 207 3.41 -2.92 10.40
C LEU A 207 3.06 -1.44 10.56
N ASP A 208 4.10 -0.63 10.71
CA ASP A 208 4.07 0.82 10.71
C ASP A 208 5.11 1.35 9.72
N GLU A 209 5.20 2.67 9.58
CA GLU A 209 6.09 3.31 8.63
C GLU A 209 7.56 2.90 8.83
N LYS A 210 8.01 2.76 10.08
CA LYS A 210 9.39 2.42 10.40
C LYS A 210 9.69 0.96 10.12
N MET A 211 8.78 0.06 10.50
CA MET A 211 8.92 -1.38 10.24
C MET A 211 8.91 -1.66 8.75
N HIS A 212 8.03 -1.02 7.97
CA HIS A 212 7.99 -1.17 6.52
C HIS A 212 9.29 -0.69 5.86
N ALA A 213 9.83 0.47 6.26
CA ALA A 213 11.10 0.95 5.72
C ALA A 213 12.26 -0.04 5.96
N LYS A 214 12.32 -0.68 7.13
CA LYS A 214 13.32 -1.73 7.42
C LYS A 214 13.13 -2.99 6.58
N ILE A 215 11.88 -3.39 6.34
CA ILE A 215 11.58 -4.54 5.49
C ILE A 215 12.06 -4.27 4.05
N VAL A 216 11.81 -3.06 3.53
CA VAL A 216 12.22 -2.69 2.18
C VAL A 216 13.75 -2.61 2.08
N ASP A 217 14.45 -2.01 3.05
CA ASP A 217 15.92 -2.00 3.12
C ASP A 217 16.51 -3.42 3.12
N GLU A 218 15.94 -4.35 3.88
CA GLU A 218 16.40 -5.74 3.89
C GLU A 218 16.15 -6.44 2.54
N LEU A 219 15.01 -6.16 1.90
CA LEU A 219 14.72 -6.67 0.56
C LEU A 219 15.68 -6.10 -0.49
N GLU A 220 16.03 -4.82 -0.41
CA GLU A 220 17.05 -4.17 -1.26
C GLU A 220 18.44 -4.77 -1.08
N LYS A 221 18.81 -5.20 0.13
CA LYS A 221 20.11 -5.84 0.36
C LYS A 221 20.15 -7.28 -0.14
N THR A 222 19.04 -7.98 -0.06
CA THR A 222 18.96 -9.43 -0.33
C THR A 222 18.39 -9.76 -1.72
N TRP A 223 18.00 -8.75 -2.51
CA TRP A 223 17.28 -8.95 -3.77
C TRP A 223 17.96 -9.93 -4.73
N GLY A 224 19.28 -9.87 -4.86
CA GLY A 224 20.05 -10.70 -5.80
C GLY A 224 20.57 -12.03 -5.23
N GLN A 225 20.47 -12.27 -3.92
CA GLN A 225 21.13 -13.42 -3.28
C GLN A 225 20.61 -14.77 -3.80
N HIS A 226 19.31 -14.86 -4.11
CA HIS A 226 18.72 -16.06 -4.67
C HIS A 226 19.11 -16.31 -6.14
N LEU A 227 19.56 -15.28 -6.85
CA LEU A 227 19.98 -15.36 -8.26
C LEU A 227 21.47 -15.72 -8.41
N ALA A 228 22.28 -15.49 -7.38
CA ALA A 228 23.70 -15.80 -7.37
C ALA A 228 24.00 -17.31 -7.35
N GLY A 229 23.03 -18.16 -6.96
CA GLY A 229 23.21 -19.60 -6.82
C GLY A 229 22.74 -20.49 -7.97
N ASP A 230 21.96 -19.96 -8.93
CA ASP A 230 21.33 -20.79 -9.98
C ASP A 230 22.23 -21.06 -11.20
N ASP A 231 23.35 -20.35 -11.34
CA ASP A 231 24.28 -20.51 -12.48
C ASP A 231 25.22 -21.73 -12.35
N GLU A 232 25.18 -22.51 -11.25
CA GLU A 232 26.02 -23.71 -11.08
C GLU A 232 25.68 -24.89 -12.03
N LYS A 233 24.60 -24.82 -12.83
CA LYS A 233 24.13 -25.93 -13.68
C LYS A 233 24.37 -25.80 -15.18
N SER A 234 25.16 -24.85 -15.66
CA SER A 234 25.61 -24.83 -17.05
C SER A 234 27.00 -24.22 -17.22
N VAL A 235 28.03 -24.93 -16.75
CA VAL A 235 29.41 -24.56 -17.08
C VAL A 235 29.75 -25.09 -18.47
N ALA A 236 29.39 -24.33 -19.50
CA ALA A 236 30.22 -24.26 -20.71
C ALA A 236 31.31 -23.22 -20.43
N VAL A 237 32.55 -23.52 -20.80
CA VAL A 237 33.67 -22.57 -20.70
C VAL A 237 33.37 -21.41 -21.66
N VAL A 238 32.87 -20.29 -21.14
CA VAL A 238 32.70 -19.05 -21.91
C VAL A 238 33.96 -18.20 -21.67
N GLU A 239 34.53 -17.65 -22.73
CA GLU A 239 35.56 -16.61 -22.61
C GLU A 239 35.02 -15.44 -21.77
N PRO A 240 35.87 -14.71 -21.03
CA PRO A 240 35.41 -13.56 -20.25
C PRO A 240 34.64 -12.58 -21.16
N GLU A 241 33.34 -12.50 -20.94
CA GLU A 241 32.44 -11.68 -21.77
C GLU A 241 32.33 -10.30 -21.14
N VAL A 242 32.78 -9.29 -21.88
CA VAL A 242 32.74 -7.89 -21.46
C VAL A 242 31.36 -7.31 -21.79
N ILE A 243 30.68 -6.80 -20.77
CA ILE A 243 29.44 -6.04 -20.94
C ILE A 243 29.79 -4.56 -20.99
N SER A 244 29.38 -3.90 -22.07
CA SER A 244 29.33 -2.43 -22.12
C SER A 244 28.09 -1.96 -21.37
N TYR A 245 28.30 -1.26 -20.26
CA TYR A 245 27.24 -0.71 -19.43
C TYR A 245 27.05 0.78 -19.77
N GLN A 246 25.85 1.13 -20.17
CA GLN A 246 25.48 2.49 -20.56
C GLN A 246 24.89 3.28 -19.38
N ALA A 247 25.01 4.60 -19.42
CA ALA A 247 24.37 5.48 -18.46
C ALA A 247 22.85 5.24 -18.46
N PRO A 248 22.23 4.98 -17.29
CA PRO A 248 20.79 4.72 -17.23
C PRO A 248 19.96 6.00 -17.23
N VAL A 249 20.56 7.19 -17.16
CA VAL A 249 19.87 8.49 -17.11
C VAL A 249 20.80 9.60 -17.61
N ASP A 250 20.21 10.67 -18.16
CA ASP A 250 20.92 11.90 -18.51
C ASP A 250 21.28 12.67 -17.23
N GLY A 251 22.52 13.15 -17.10
CA GLY A 251 22.90 13.94 -15.92
C GLY A 251 24.38 14.18 -15.73
N GLU A 252 24.75 14.52 -14.50
CA GLU A 252 26.14 14.74 -14.09
C GLU A 252 26.59 13.58 -13.18
N ILE A 253 27.73 12.95 -13.50
CA ILE A 253 28.31 11.92 -12.64
C ILE A 253 28.70 12.54 -11.29
N VAL A 254 28.25 11.89 -10.22
CA VAL A 254 28.60 12.22 -8.85
C VAL A 254 29.52 11.14 -8.30
N ASP A 255 30.56 11.57 -7.59
CA ASP A 255 31.44 10.66 -6.85
C ASP A 255 30.61 9.88 -5.82
N MET A 256 30.64 8.54 -5.92
CA MET A 256 29.89 7.64 -5.03
C MET A 256 30.20 7.93 -3.54
N SER A 257 31.43 8.33 -3.21
CA SER A 257 31.82 8.66 -1.83
C SER A 257 31.17 9.93 -1.27
N LYS A 258 30.57 10.76 -2.13
CA LYS A 258 29.85 11.99 -1.76
C LYS A 258 28.34 11.82 -1.67
N VAL A 259 27.83 10.64 -2.03
CA VAL A 259 26.41 10.30 -1.89
C VAL A 259 26.04 10.32 -0.40
N SER A 260 24.89 10.91 -0.07
CA SER A 260 24.49 11.11 1.33
C SER A 260 24.03 9.84 2.06
N ASP A 261 23.94 8.71 1.36
CA ASP A 261 23.63 7.40 1.92
C ASP A 261 24.89 6.56 2.12
N ASP A 262 25.25 6.33 3.40
CA ASP A 262 26.45 5.58 3.80
C ASP A 262 26.53 4.17 3.19
N ARG A 263 25.38 3.53 2.90
CA ARG A 263 25.37 2.15 2.35
C ARG A 263 25.86 2.12 0.90
N PHE A 264 25.52 3.15 0.13
CA PHE A 264 26.02 3.32 -1.24
C PHE A 264 27.44 3.89 -1.23
N ALA A 265 27.71 4.91 -0.41
CA ALA A 265 29.03 5.54 -0.32
C ALA A 265 30.14 4.58 0.14
N SER A 266 29.81 3.61 1.00
CA SER A 266 30.75 2.57 1.44
C SER A 266 30.92 1.41 0.45
N GLY A 267 30.09 1.32 -0.60
CA GLY A 267 30.04 0.20 -1.53
C GLY A 267 29.34 -1.05 -1.01
N ALA A 268 28.68 -0.98 0.16
CA ALA A 268 27.98 -2.12 0.76
C ALA A 268 26.80 -2.64 -0.08
N MET A 269 26.18 -1.76 -0.89
CA MET A 269 25.10 -2.13 -1.82
C MET A 269 25.61 -2.62 -3.20
N GLY A 270 26.92 -2.51 -3.45
CA GLY A 270 27.53 -2.82 -4.73
C GLY A 270 28.53 -1.75 -5.19
N LYS A 271 29.21 -2.03 -6.32
CA LYS A 271 30.12 -1.09 -6.99
C LYS A 271 29.43 -0.50 -8.22
N GLY A 272 29.59 0.79 -8.48
CA GLY A 272 28.99 1.42 -9.64
C GLY A 272 29.10 2.93 -9.60
N ILE A 273 28.10 3.62 -10.13
CA ILE A 273 28.12 5.07 -10.30
C ILE A 273 26.87 5.74 -9.71
N ALA A 274 27.01 7.02 -9.39
CA ALA A 274 25.91 7.90 -9.02
C ALA A 274 25.78 9.00 -10.09
N ILE A 275 24.56 9.35 -10.48
CA ILE A 275 24.27 10.39 -11.46
C ILE A 275 23.24 11.34 -10.86
N LYS A 276 23.54 12.64 -10.86
CA LYS A 276 22.56 13.69 -10.60
C LYS A 276 21.76 13.92 -11.87
N PRO A 277 20.48 13.51 -11.93
CA PRO A 277 19.74 13.46 -13.18
C PRO A 277 19.35 14.86 -13.66
N THR A 278 19.27 15.03 -14.98
CA THR A 278 18.73 16.23 -15.64
C THR A 278 17.31 16.01 -16.17
N ASP A 279 16.92 14.76 -16.36
CA ASP A 279 15.57 14.34 -16.71
C ASP A 279 15.03 13.24 -15.78
N GLY A 280 13.77 12.84 -16.00
CA GLY A 280 13.09 11.87 -15.15
C GLY A 280 13.18 10.43 -15.64
N LYS A 281 13.90 10.15 -16.73
CA LYS A 281 13.78 8.88 -17.45
C LYS A 281 14.90 7.93 -17.07
N ILE A 282 14.56 6.66 -16.94
CA ILE A 282 15.51 5.60 -16.61
C ILE A 282 15.48 4.57 -17.73
N TYR A 283 16.68 4.27 -18.23
CA TYR A 283 16.92 3.39 -19.35
C TYR A 283 17.66 2.13 -18.91
N ALA A 284 17.43 1.03 -19.61
CA ALA A 284 18.15 -0.22 -19.41
C ALA A 284 19.64 -0.05 -19.79
N PRO A 285 20.59 -0.24 -18.87
CA PRO A 285 22.02 -0.05 -19.15
C PRO A 285 22.62 -1.14 -20.04
N PHE A 286 21.93 -2.29 -20.17
CA PHE A 286 22.29 -3.44 -20.98
C PHE A 286 21.02 -4.27 -21.32
N SER A 287 21.13 -5.18 -22.29
CA SER A 287 20.09 -6.18 -22.56
C SER A 287 20.08 -7.28 -21.49
N GLY A 288 18.89 -7.69 -21.06
CA GLY A 288 18.73 -8.65 -19.98
C GLY A 288 17.29 -8.83 -19.51
N THR A 289 17.12 -9.30 -18.28
CA THR A 289 15.82 -9.58 -17.67
C THR A 289 15.60 -8.68 -16.46
N VAL A 290 14.36 -8.18 -16.31
CA VAL A 290 13.91 -7.46 -15.12
C VAL A 290 13.63 -8.46 -14.01
N GLU A 291 14.52 -8.54 -13.03
CA GLU A 291 14.41 -9.49 -11.92
C GLU A 291 13.48 -9.02 -10.82
N VAL A 292 13.45 -7.71 -10.56
CA VAL A 292 12.56 -7.11 -9.55
C VAL A 292 12.22 -5.67 -9.90
N VAL A 293 10.94 -5.32 -9.80
CA VAL A 293 10.49 -3.93 -9.76
C VAL A 293 9.99 -3.67 -8.35
N PHE A 294 10.60 -2.72 -7.64
CA PHE A 294 10.17 -2.45 -6.27
C PHE A 294 8.76 -1.83 -6.26
N PRO A 295 7.91 -2.12 -5.25
CA PRO A 295 6.50 -1.71 -5.24
C PRO A 295 6.28 -0.20 -5.29
N THR A 296 7.16 0.54 -4.63
CA THR A 296 7.18 2.01 -4.65
C THR A 296 7.91 2.57 -5.87
N ARG A 297 8.36 1.70 -6.80
CA ARG A 297 9.00 2.03 -8.10
C ARG A 297 10.18 2.99 -7.99
N HIS A 298 10.80 3.05 -6.84
CA HIS A 298 11.99 3.84 -6.60
C HIS A 298 13.26 3.07 -6.95
N ALA A 299 13.17 1.75 -7.17
CA ALA A 299 14.30 0.92 -7.55
C ALA A 299 13.87 -0.21 -8.49
N ILE A 300 14.81 -0.69 -9.29
CA ILE A 300 14.66 -1.81 -10.22
C ILE A 300 15.94 -2.64 -10.24
N GLY A 301 15.79 -3.95 -10.17
CA GLY A 301 16.89 -4.93 -10.26
C GLY A 301 16.86 -5.64 -11.62
N LEU A 302 18.00 -5.63 -12.30
CA LEU A 302 18.19 -6.21 -13.64
C LEU A 302 19.27 -7.29 -13.60
N LYS A 303 19.09 -8.37 -14.35
CA LYS A 303 20.12 -9.39 -14.64
C LYS A 303 20.46 -9.34 -16.12
N SER A 304 21.72 -9.09 -16.46
CA SER A 304 22.19 -9.18 -17.84
C SER A 304 22.16 -10.63 -18.34
N ASP A 305 22.28 -10.84 -19.64
CA ASP A 305 22.27 -12.18 -20.24
C ASP A 305 23.38 -13.11 -19.74
N ASN A 306 24.54 -12.54 -19.39
CA ASN A 306 25.64 -13.26 -18.77
C ASN A 306 25.57 -13.26 -17.22
N GLY A 307 24.57 -12.63 -16.62
CA GLY A 307 24.25 -12.75 -15.21
C GLY A 307 24.95 -11.76 -14.27
N VAL A 308 25.25 -10.56 -14.74
CA VAL A 308 25.57 -9.40 -13.89
C VAL A 308 24.28 -8.83 -13.32
N LEU A 309 24.25 -8.66 -11.99
CA LEU A 309 23.10 -8.13 -11.26
C LEU A 309 23.30 -6.65 -11.00
N THR A 310 22.37 -5.83 -11.49
CA THR A 310 22.39 -4.38 -11.33
C THR A 310 21.15 -3.92 -10.59
N LEU A 311 21.35 -3.16 -9.51
CA LEU A 311 20.30 -2.40 -8.85
C LEU A 311 20.39 -0.94 -9.27
N ILE A 312 19.34 -0.42 -9.90
CA ILE A 312 19.17 1.00 -10.16
C ILE A 312 18.21 1.55 -9.11
N HIS A 313 18.68 2.46 -8.27
CA HIS A 313 17.94 3.09 -7.19
C HIS A 313 17.82 4.61 -7.44
N ILE A 314 16.61 5.14 -7.44
CA ILE A 314 16.28 6.50 -7.85
C ILE A 314 16.10 7.37 -6.60
N GLY A 315 17.03 8.30 -6.40
CA GLY A 315 17.05 9.18 -5.25
C GLY A 315 17.39 8.47 -3.94
N ILE A 316 17.48 9.24 -2.86
CA ILE A 316 17.81 8.72 -1.51
C ILE A 316 16.56 8.85 -0.65
N ASP A 317 16.23 7.80 0.09
CA ASP A 317 15.04 7.73 0.95
C ASP A 317 13.68 7.87 0.22
N THR A 318 13.68 7.76 -1.11
CA THR A 318 12.51 7.92 -2.00
C THR A 318 11.45 6.82 -1.84
N VAL A 319 11.78 5.69 -1.22
CA VAL A 319 10.80 4.70 -0.74
C VAL A 319 9.68 5.35 0.10
N LYS A 320 9.99 6.44 0.83
CA LYS A 320 9.03 7.21 1.64
C LYS A 320 7.90 7.83 0.81
N LEU A 321 8.10 8.03 -0.50
CA LEU A 321 7.10 8.56 -1.43
C LEU A 321 6.04 7.54 -1.83
N ARG A 322 6.24 6.26 -1.52
CA ARG A 322 5.26 5.18 -1.73
C ARG A 322 4.74 5.09 -3.18
N GLY A 323 5.62 5.28 -4.16
CA GLY A 323 5.27 5.28 -5.59
C GLY A 323 4.67 6.57 -6.10
N THR A 324 4.48 7.59 -5.26
CA THR A 324 4.06 8.92 -5.73
C THR A 324 5.18 9.55 -6.55
N GLY A 325 4.88 9.88 -7.81
CA GLY A 325 5.84 10.46 -8.73
C GLY A 325 6.69 9.44 -9.48
N PHE A 326 6.33 8.15 -9.48
CA PHE A 326 7.05 7.09 -10.21
C PHE A 326 6.13 6.26 -11.10
N ILE A 327 6.59 5.95 -12.31
CA ILE A 327 5.93 5.11 -13.32
C ILE A 327 6.93 4.03 -13.74
N SER A 328 6.47 2.78 -13.80
CA SER A 328 7.26 1.65 -14.34
C SER A 328 6.65 1.26 -15.68
N TYR A 329 7.48 1.08 -16.69
CA TYR A 329 7.07 0.63 -18.02
C TYR A 329 7.28 -0.88 -18.24
N VAL A 330 7.92 -1.53 -17.25
CA VAL A 330 8.24 -2.95 -17.28
C VAL A 330 7.66 -3.69 -16.09
N THR A 331 7.55 -5.01 -16.22
CA THR A 331 7.16 -5.94 -15.16
C THR A 331 8.26 -6.96 -14.87
N GLN A 332 8.27 -7.54 -13.67
CA GLN A 332 9.17 -8.64 -13.34
C GLN A 332 9.08 -9.80 -14.35
N GLY A 333 10.23 -10.36 -14.72
CA GLY A 333 10.39 -11.41 -15.73
C GLY A 333 10.36 -10.91 -17.18
N GLN A 334 10.13 -9.62 -17.41
CA GLN A 334 10.19 -9.04 -18.75
C GLN A 334 11.64 -8.93 -19.21
N ARG A 335 11.89 -9.31 -20.48
CA ARG A 335 13.15 -9.03 -21.16
C ARG A 335 13.17 -7.58 -21.64
N VAL A 336 14.32 -6.91 -21.47
CA VAL A 336 14.58 -5.55 -21.94
C VAL A 336 15.82 -5.56 -22.81
N GLU A 337 15.86 -4.68 -23.81
CA GLU A 337 17.03 -4.41 -24.61
C GLU A 337 17.76 -3.16 -24.08
N GLN A 338 19.07 -3.10 -24.29
CA GLN A 338 19.87 -1.92 -23.93
C GLN A 338 19.26 -0.64 -24.53
N GLY A 339 19.08 0.38 -23.70
CA GLY A 339 18.47 1.65 -24.08
C GLY A 339 16.94 1.69 -24.03
N ASP A 340 16.25 0.60 -23.66
CA ASP A 340 14.81 0.63 -23.43
C ASP A 340 14.47 1.53 -22.23
N GLU A 341 13.42 2.34 -22.34
CA GLU A 341 12.89 3.13 -21.22
C GLU A 341 12.13 2.21 -20.26
N ILE A 342 12.63 2.05 -19.04
CA ILE A 342 12.13 1.07 -18.07
C ILE A 342 11.33 1.71 -16.93
N LEU A 343 11.64 2.96 -16.58
CA LEU A 343 11.04 3.66 -15.44
C LEU A 343 11.10 5.19 -15.66
N GLU A 344 10.14 5.92 -15.12
CA GLU A 344 10.14 7.38 -15.11
C GLU A 344 9.77 7.92 -13.72
N PHE A 345 10.47 8.96 -13.28
CA PHE A 345 10.20 9.66 -12.02
C PHE A 345 10.02 11.16 -12.23
N TRP A 346 9.29 11.81 -11.32
CA TRP A 346 9.05 13.25 -11.36
C TRP A 346 9.87 13.98 -10.28
N ALA A 347 11.03 14.53 -10.67
CA ALA A 347 11.97 15.21 -9.77
C ALA A 347 11.33 16.26 -8.82
N PRO A 348 10.43 17.16 -9.28
CA PRO A 348 9.70 18.08 -8.39
C PRO A 348 8.95 17.43 -7.23
N THR A 349 8.50 16.17 -7.38
CA THR A 349 7.87 15.44 -6.26
C THR A 349 8.90 15.04 -5.20
N ILE A 350 10.09 14.63 -5.62
CA ILE A 350 11.21 14.25 -4.74
C ILE A 350 11.72 15.48 -4.00
N GLU A 351 11.96 16.58 -4.73
CA GLU A 351 12.41 17.86 -4.16
C GLU A 351 11.42 18.43 -3.16
N LYS A 352 10.11 18.41 -3.47
CA LYS A 352 9.06 18.90 -2.56
C LYS A 352 9.00 18.10 -1.27
N ALA A 353 9.41 16.83 -1.29
CA ALA A 353 9.54 16.00 -0.10
C ALA A 353 10.86 16.23 0.67
N GLY A 354 11.75 17.08 0.15
CA GLY A 354 13.07 17.36 0.75
C GLY A 354 14.04 16.20 0.62
N LEU A 355 13.91 15.39 -0.45
CA LEU A 355 14.74 14.23 -0.71
C LEU A 355 15.71 14.51 -1.87
N ASP A 356 16.80 13.75 -1.94
CA ASP A 356 17.76 13.77 -3.04
C ASP A 356 17.26 12.85 -4.17
N ASP A 357 17.35 13.29 -5.42
CA ASP A 357 16.94 12.55 -6.62
C ASP A 357 18.12 11.87 -7.35
N THR A 358 19.34 11.93 -6.79
CA THR A 358 20.52 11.24 -7.34
C THR A 358 20.22 9.76 -7.63
N VAL A 359 20.44 9.34 -8.87
CA VAL A 359 20.25 7.97 -9.34
C VAL A 359 21.52 7.16 -9.10
N LEU A 360 21.38 6.00 -8.48
CA LEU A 360 22.46 5.11 -8.07
C LEU A 360 22.35 3.83 -8.88
N ALA A 361 23.37 3.51 -9.66
CA ALA A 361 23.39 2.33 -10.51
C ALA A 361 24.57 1.44 -10.09
N VAL A 362 24.27 0.35 -9.38
CA VAL A 362 25.29 -0.49 -8.72
C VAL A 362 25.22 -1.95 -9.15
N ILE A 363 26.39 -2.54 -9.38
CA ILE A 363 26.58 -3.96 -9.58
C ILE A 363 26.53 -4.65 -8.22
N SER A 364 25.44 -5.36 -7.94
CA SER A 364 25.17 -5.98 -6.65
C SER A 364 25.93 -7.29 -6.42
N ASN A 365 26.23 -8.05 -7.49
CA ASN A 365 27.05 -9.27 -7.41
C ASN A 365 28.52 -9.00 -7.77
N PHE A 366 29.07 -7.87 -7.33
CA PHE A 366 30.43 -7.43 -7.66
C PHE A 366 31.54 -8.38 -7.15
N GLU A 367 31.23 -9.32 -6.25
CA GLU A 367 32.15 -10.37 -5.81
C GLU A 367 32.24 -11.54 -6.82
N ASP A 368 31.20 -11.71 -7.66
CA ASP A 368 31.09 -12.77 -8.66
C ASP A 368 31.56 -12.33 -10.06
N VAL A 369 32.01 -11.08 -10.20
CA VAL A 369 32.54 -10.54 -11.47
C VAL A 369 34.05 -10.37 -11.39
N HIS A 370 34.76 -10.60 -12.50
CA HIS A 370 36.20 -10.49 -12.58
C HIS A 370 36.71 -9.05 -12.47
N THR A 371 36.15 -8.13 -13.25
CA THR A 371 36.56 -6.71 -13.25
C THR A 371 35.37 -5.77 -13.49
N ILE A 372 35.42 -4.60 -12.85
CA ILE A 372 34.53 -3.47 -13.12
C ILE A 372 35.44 -2.28 -13.43
N ASP A 373 35.49 -1.89 -14.71
CA ASP A 373 36.29 -0.77 -15.20
C ASP A 373 35.39 0.43 -15.44
N ILE A 374 35.45 1.42 -14.55
CA ILE A 374 34.65 2.65 -14.67
C ILE A 374 35.38 3.60 -15.62
N LYS A 375 34.83 3.79 -16.82
CA LYS A 375 35.43 4.61 -17.88
C LYS A 375 35.28 6.11 -17.64
N ARG A 376 34.23 6.54 -16.94
CA ARG A 376 33.96 7.95 -16.59
C ARG A 376 33.71 8.11 -15.09
N HIS A 377 34.46 9.01 -14.47
CA HIS A 377 34.38 9.30 -13.03
C HIS A 377 33.76 10.68 -12.71
N ASP A 378 33.63 11.55 -13.71
CA ASP A 378 33.06 12.89 -13.59
C ASP A 378 32.47 13.36 -14.93
N GLY A 379 31.79 14.51 -14.90
CA GLY A 379 31.27 15.18 -16.07
C GLY A 379 29.83 14.81 -16.44
N GLU A 380 29.33 15.47 -17.48
CA GLU A 380 28.00 15.24 -18.04
C GLU A 380 27.96 13.93 -18.84
N VAL A 381 26.88 13.18 -18.67
CA VAL A 381 26.60 11.93 -19.37
C VAL A 381 25.19 11.97 -19.93
N HIS A 382 25.02 11.40 -21.11
CA HIS A 382 23.72 11.12 -21.68
C HIS A 382 23.44 9.63 -21.59
N HIS A 383 22.18 9.24 -21.47
CA HIS A 383 21.75 7.86 -21.62
C HIS A 383 22.31 7.29 -22.92
N GLY A 384 22.81 6.06 -22.85
CA GLY A 384 23.52 5.43 -23.95
C GLY A 384 25.03 5.70 -24.01
N ASP A 385 25.56 6.70 -23.28
CA ASP A 385 27.01 6.84 -23.12
C ASP A 385 27.57 5.62 -22.37
N GLU A 386 28.66 5.04 -22.88
CA GLU A 386 29.39 4.00 -22.15
C GLU A 386 30.08 4.59 -20.92
N ILE A 387 29.79 4.02 -19.76
CA ILE A 387 30.28 4.52 -18.46
C ILE A 387 31.11 3.50 -17.69
N MET A 388 30.88 2.21 -17.92
CA MET A 388 31.69 1.15 -17.32
C MET A 388 31.68 -0.11 -18.19
N ASP A 389 32.76 -0.88 -18.11
CA ASP A 389 32.82 -2.24 -18.63
C ASP A 389 32.84 -3.23 -17.47
N VAL A 390 31.97 -4.25 -17.53
CA VAL A 390 31.92 -5.31 -16.53
C VAL A 390 32.32 -6.63 -17.17
N THR A 391 33.38 -7.25 -16.67
CA THR A 391 33.82 -8.58 -17.11
C THR A 391 33.36 -9.59 -16.07
N LYS A 392 32.52 -10.54 -16.47
CA LYS A 392 32.12 -11.66 -15.61
C LYS A 392 33.02 -12.86 -15.83
#